data_AF-A0A5E4KJ52-F1
#
_entry.id   AF-A0A5E4KJ52-F1
#
_cell.length_a   1.000
_cell.length_b   1.000
_cell.length_c   1.000
_cell.angle_alpha   90.00
_cell.angle_beta   90.00
_cell.angle_gamma   90.00
#
_symmetry.space_group_name_H-M   'P 1'
#
loop_
_entity.id
_entity.type
_entity.pdbx_description
1 polymer ?
#
loop_
_entity_poly.entity_id
_entity_poly.type
_entity_poly.pdbx_seq_one_letter_code
_entity_poly.pdbx_strand_id
1 'polypeptide(L)'
;MTRAEILSEIKKAEEEAKAMVAQAAEAKNKKISEAKMAVREIMRKAEEDAAGIAESQINEARKRIQEEKGKIIEKGNLEASEIKQKARKNITKATKFILTDFERAANA
;
A
#
# COMPACT_ATOMS: atom_id res chain seq x y z
N MET A 1 -20.80 65.48 37.87
CA MET A 1 -21.16 64.07 38.15
C MET A 1 -21.15 63.85 39.63
N THR A 2 -22.20 63.19 40.13
CA THR A 2 -22.31 62.78 41.52
C THR A 2 -21.47 61.52 41.75
N ARG A 3 -21.04 61.31 42.99
CA ARG A 3 -20.24 60.14 43.39
C ARG A 3 -20.92 58.80 43.05
N ALA A 4 -22.26 58.79 42.99
CA ALA A 4 -23.08 57.63 42.67
C ALA A 4 -23.06 57.26 41.17
N GLU A 5 -23.05 58.26 40.28
CA GLU A 5 -22.97 58.05 38.83
C GLU A 5 -21.63 57.40 38.44
N ILE A 6 -20.53 57.90 39.00
CA ILE A 6 -19.18 57.36 38.78
C ILE A 6 -19.10 55.89 39.23
N LEU A 7 -19.68 55.56 40.38
CA LEU A 7 -19.69 54.18 40.89
C LEU A 7 -20.51 53.24 40.01
N SER A 8 -21.60 53.73 39.42
CA SER A 8 -22.42 52.97 38.48
C SER A 8 -21.70 52.73 37.15
N GLU A 9 -20.95 53.71 36.64
CA GLU A 9 -20.14 53.54 35.44
C GLU A 9 -19.00 52.54 35.66
N ILE A 10 -18.33 52.60 36.81
CA ILE A 10 -17.27 51.63 37.16
C ILE A 10 -17.83 50.21 37.22
N LYS A 11 -19.01 50.00 37.83
CA LYS A 11 -19.64 48.68 37.87
C LYS A 11 -20.00 48.15 36.48
N LYS A 12 -20.55 49.00 35.61
CA LYS A 12 -20.82 48.63 34.21
C LYS A 12 -19.54 48.24 33.47
N ALA A 13 -18.49 49.04 33.59
CA ALA A 13 -17.20 48.74 32.98
C ALA A 13 -16.59 47.42 33.51
N GLU A 14 -16.78 47.11 34.80
CA GLU A 14 -16.32 45.86 35.39
C GLU A 14 -17.10 44.65 34.85
N GLU A 15 -18.41 44.76 34.70
CA GLU A 15 -19.24 43.71 34.10
C GLU A 15 -18.92 43.50 32.61
N GLU A 16 -18.72 44.59 31.85
CA GLU A 16 -18.30 44.52 30.46
C GLU A 16 -16.92 43.86 30.30
N ALA A 17 -15.96 44.21 31.17
CA ALA A 17 -14.65 43.59 31.17
C ALA A 17 -14.73 42.08 31.49
N LYS A 18 -15.55 41.69 32.47
CA LYS A 18 -15.81 40.27 32.80
C LYS A 18 -16.42 39.52 31.62
N ALA A 19 -17.40 40.13 30.94
CA ALA A 19 -18.03 39.55 29.75
C ALA A 19 -17.03 39.39 28.60
N MET A 20 -16.17 40.39 28.35
CA MET A 20 -15.11 40.29 27.33
C MET A 20 -14.14 39.16 27.62
N VAL A 21 -13.72 38.98 28.88
CA VAL A 21 -12.81 37.87 29.26
C VAL A 21 -13.49 36.52 29.06
N ALA A 22 -14.76 36.38 29.44
CA ALA A 22 -15.51 35.14 29.24
C ALA A 22 -15.65 34.79 27.74
N GLN A 23 -16.01 35.77 26.90
CA GLN A 23 -16.09 35.58 25.45
C GLN A 23 -14.73 35.22 24.83
N ALA A 24 -13.65 35.86 25.28
CA ALA A 24 -12.31 35.54 24.81
C ALA A 24 -11.89 34.11 25.19
N ALA A 25 -12.24 33.66 26.40
CA ALA A 25 -11.99 32.30 26.85
C ALA A 25 -12.76 31.25 26.02
N GLU A 26 -14.04 31.52 25.74
CA GLU A 26 -14.87 30.66 24.89
C GLU A 26 -14.34 30.60 23.46
N ALA A 27 -14.00 31.75 22.86
CA ALA A 27 -13.42 31.81 21.52
C ALA A 27 -12.09 31.06 21.43
N LYS A 28 -11.24 31.15 22.46
CA LYS A 28 -9.99 30.38 22.56
C LYS A 28 -10.28 28.88 22.58
N ASN A 29 -11.21 28.43 23.43
CA ASN A 29 -11.56 27.02 23.54
C ASN A 29 -12.14 26.47 22.24
N LYS A 30 -12.99 27.26 21.57
CA LYS A 30 -13.55 26.90 20.26
C LYS A 30 -12.45 26.73 19.21
N LYS A 31 -11.52 27.69 19.08
CA LYS A 31 -10.37 27.57 18.16
C LYS A 31 -9.51 26.33 18.44
N ILE A 32 -9.26 26.02 19.72
CA ILE A 32 -8.50 24.82 20.09
C ILE A 32 -9.26 23.55 19.69
N SER A 33 -10.58 23.51 19.90
CA SER A 33 -11.41 22.36 19.52
C SER A 33 -11.42 22.16 18.00
N GLU A 34 -11.61 23.24 17.24
CA GLU A 34 -11.58 23.24 15.78
C GLU A 34 -10.22 22.76 15.25
N ALA A 35 -9.12 23.27 15.80
CA ALA A 35 -7.78 22.82 15.43
C ALA A 35 -7.57 21.32 15.72
N LYS A 36 -8.05 20.83 16.86
CA LYS A 36 -7.96 19.40 17.20
C LYS A 36 -8.79 18.53 16.26
N MET A 37 -9.97 18.98 15.84
CA MET A 37 -10.79 18.26 14.86
C MET A 37 -10.10 18.23 13.49
N ALA A 38 -9.55 19.35 13.04
CA ALA A 38 -8.81 19.42 11.78
C ALA A 38 -7.60 18.48 11.77
N VAL A 39 -6.83 18.43 12.87
CA VAL A 39 -5.70 17.48 13.00
C VAL A 39 -6.17 16.03 12.91
N ARG A 40 -7.26 15.67 13.58
CA ARG A 40 -7.82 14.31 13.50
C ARG A 40 -8.26 13.96 12.09
N GLU A 41 -8.85 14.91 11.37
CA GLU A 41 -9.27 14.70 9.99
C GLU A 41 -8.08 14.51 9.05
N ILE A 42 -7.02 15.31 9.21
CA ILE A 42 -5.77 15.15 8.46
C ILE A 42 -5.15 13.78 8.74
N MET A 43 -5.11 13.37 10.00
CA MET A 43 -4.56 12.06 10.37
C MET A 43 -5.38 10.91 9.74
N ARG A 44 -6.70 10.97 9.82
CA ARG A 44 -7.58 9.95 9.22
C ARG A 44 -7.37 9.87 7.70
N LYS A 45 -7.30 11.01 7.01
CA LYS A 45 -7.04 11.05 5.56
C LYS A 45 -5.66 10.47 5.22
N ALA A 46 -4.63 10.82 5.99
CA ALA A 46 -3.29 10.27 5.79
C ALA A 46 -3.24 8.75 5.98
N GLU A 47 -3.98 8.21 6.96
CA GLU A 47 -4.10 6.76 7.18
C GLU A 47 -4.84 6.07 6.03
N GLU A 48 -5.95 6.66 5.55
CA GLU A 48 -6.71 6.15 4.40
C GLU A 48 -5.87 6.15 3.12
N ASP A 49 -5.14 7.23 2.86
CA ASP A 49 -4.24 7.34 1.71
C ASP A 49 -3.10 6.33 1.79
N ALA A 50 -2.48 6.18 2.97
CA ALA A 50 -1.42 5.20 3.18
C ALA A 50 -1.91 3.77 2.97
N ALA A 51 -3.11 3.44 3.47
CA ALA A 51 -3.72 2.13 3.25
C ALA A 51 -4.01 1.89 1.76
N GLY A 52 -4.55 2.89 1.06
CA GLY A 52 -4.82 2.81 -0.38
C GLY A 52 -3.55 2.62 -1.22
N ILE A 53 -2.46 3.32 -0.88
CA ILE A 53 -1.16 3.16 -1.54
C ILE A 53 -0.60 1.76 -1.29
N ALA A 54 -0.65 1.28 -0.04
CA ALA A 54 -0.16 -0.05 0.31
C ALA A 54 -0.91 -1.15 -0.45
N GLU A 55 -2.25 -1.07 -0.50
CA GLU A 55 -3.07 -2.03 -1.24
C GLU A 55 -2.77 -1.99 -2.74
N SER A 56 -2.63 -0.79 -3.32
CA SER A 56 -2.26 -0.61 -4.73
C SER A 56 -0.91 -1.28 -5.05
N GLN A 57 0.11 -1.04 -4.22
CA GLN A 57 1.43 -1.65 -4.40
C GLN A 57 1.40 -3.18 -4.28
N ILE A 58 0.63 -3.72 -3.32
CA ILE A 58 0.46 -5.17 -3.18
C ILE A 58 -0.21 -5.76 -4.42
N ASN A 59 -1.26 -5.11 -4.93
CA ASN A 59 -1.97 -5.56 -6.12
C ASN A 59 -1.09 -5.50 -7.37
N GLU A 60 -0.28 -4.45 -7.52
CA GLU A 60 0.68 -4.34 -8.62
C GLU A 60 1.77 -5.42 -8.53
N ALA A 61 2.34 -5.65 -7.35
CA ALA A 61 3.31 -6.71 -7.12
C ALA A 61 2.72 -8.09 -7.44
N ARG A 62 1.47 -8.37 -7.03
CA ARG A 62 0.77 -9.61 -7.38
C ARG A 62 0.60 -9.77 -8.88
N LYS A 63 0.23 -8.72 -9.61
CA LYS A 63 0.12 -8.77 -11.09
C LYS A 63 1.46 -9.09 -11.72
N ARG A 64 2.53 -8.41 -11.32
CA ARG A 64 3.89 -8.68 -11.82
C ARG A 64 4.32 -10.12 -11.56
N ILE A 65 4.07 -10.65 -10.36
CA ILE A 65 4.35 -12.06 -10.03
C ILE A 65 3.58 -13.02 -10.94
N GLN A 66 2.31 -12.75 -11.23
CA GLN A 66 1.52 -13.60 -12.12
C GLN A 66 2.03 -13.55 -13.57
N GLU A 67 2.41 -12.37 -14.05
CA GLU A 67 3.00 -12.20 -15.38
C GLU A 67 4.35 -12.93 -15.50
N GLU A 68 5.24 -12.78 -14.52
CA GLU A 68 6.52 -13.49 -14.48
C GLU A 68 6.33 -15.00 -14.37
N LYS A 69 5.40 -15.46 -13.54
CA LYS A 69 5.03 -16.87 -13.46
C LYS A 69 4.57 -17.40 -14.83
N GLY A 70 3.73 -16.65 -15.53
CA GLY A 70 3.29 -16.99 -16.89
C GLY A 70 4.47 -17.15 -17.85
N LYS A 71 5.40 -16.19 -17.85
CA LYS A 71 6.62 -16.24 -18.67
C LYS A 71 7.51 -17.45 -18.34
N ILE A 72 7.68 -17.76 -17.07
CA ILE A 72 8.48 -18.93 -16.64
C ILE A 72 7.84 -20.23 -17.13
N ILE A 73 6.52 -20.38 -17.00
CA ILE A 73 5.80 -21.57 -17.47
C ILE A 73 5.89 -21.70 -18.98
N GLU A 74 5.67 -20.61 -19.72
CA GLU A 74 5.77 -20.61 -21.18
C GLU A 74 7.19 -20.99 -21.65
N LYS A 75 8.22 -20.38 -21.04
CA LYS A 75 9.61 -20.72 -21.31
C LYS A 75 9.91 -22.19 -21.03
N GLY A 76 9.47 -22.70 -19.88
CA GLY A 76 9.64 -24.11 -19.52
C GLY A 76 8.95 -25.07 -20.50
N ASN A 77 7.76 -24.72 -20.98
CA ASN A 77 7.05 -25.50 -22.00
C ASN A 77 7.79 -25.52 -23.34
N LEU A 78 8.36 -24.38 -23.75
CA LEU A 78 9.18 -24.28 -24.96
C LEU A 78 10.44 -25.15 -24.84
N GLU A 79 11.18 -25.02 -23.74
CA GLU A 79 12.38 -25.82 -23.46
C GLU A 79 12.06 -27.33 -23.45
N ALA A 80 10.97 -27.73 -22.79
CA ALA A 80 10.53 -29.13 -22.76
C ALA A 80 10.16 -29.65 -24.16
N SER A 81 9.50 -28.82 -24.97
CA SER A 81 9.17 -29.16 -26.37
C SER A 81 10.43 -29.35 -27.21
N GLU A 82 11.42 -28.46 -27.07
CA GLU A 82 12.71 -28.59 -27.76
C GLU A 82 13.46 -29.87 -27.36
N ILE A 83 13.53 -30.17 -26.05
CA ILE A 83 14.15 -31.39 -25.55
C ILE A 83 13.43 -32.62 -26.13
N LYS A 84 12.10 -32.62 -26.12
CA LYS A 84 11.28 -33.72 -26.68
C LYS A 84 11.57 -33.92 -28.17
N GLN A 85 11.69 -32.84 -28.94
CA GLN A 85 12.04 -32.94 -30.36
C GLN A 85 13.46 -33.46 -30.58
N LYS A 86 14.44 -32.97 -29.82
CA LYS A 86 15.83 -33.45 -29.87
C LYS A 86 15.91 -34.93 -29.50
N ALA A 87 15.23 -35.34 -28.43
CA ALA A 87 15.14 -36.74 -28.01
C ALA A 87 14.54 -37.62 -29.12
N ARG A 88 13.39 -37.23 -29.67
CA ARG A 88 12.73 -37.96 -30.77
C ARG A 88 13.65 -38.19 -31.98
N LYS A 89 14.43 -37.18 -32.36
CA LYS A 89 15.41 -37.29 -33.47
C LYS A 89 16.54 -38.30 -33.18
N ASN A 90 16.87 -38.52 -31.91
CA ASN A 90 17.96 -39.40 -31.49
C ASN A 90 17.52 -40.83 -31.18
N ILE A 91 16.22 -41.12 -31.05
CA ILE A 91 15.69 -42.46 -30.73
C ILE A 91 16.26 -43.51 -31.70
N THR A 92 16.13 -43.29 -33.01
CA THR A 92 16.58 -44.27 -34.02
C THR A 92 18.08 -44.55 -33.93
N LYS A 93 18.89 -43.52 -33.66
CA LYS A 93 20.34 -43.66 -33.49
C LYS A 93 20.67 -44.44 -32.23
N ALA A 94 20.00 -44.15 -31.12
CA ALA A 94 20.17 -44.86 -29.85
C ALA A 94 19.75 -46.33 -29.96
N THR A 95 18.59 -46.63 -30.58
CA THR A 95 18.13 -48.00 -30.82
C THR A 95 19.15 -48.77 -31.67
N LYS A 96 19.65 -48.17 -32.75
CA LYS A 96 20.66 -48.81 -33.60
C LYS A 96 21.96 -49.08 -32.82
N PHE A 97 22.42 -48.13 -32.02
CA PHE A 97 23.61 -48.29 -31.19
C PHE A 97 23.46 -49.46 -30.21
N ILE A 98 22.34 -49.53 -29.48
CA ILE A 98 22.06 -50.60 -28.52
C ILE A 98 21.99 -51.96 -29.24
N LEU A 99 21.31 -52.02 -30.39
CA LEU A 99 21.19 -53.27 -31.16
C LEU A 99 22.56 -53.78 -31.62
N THR A 100 23.40 -52.89 -32.17
CA THR A 100 24.75 -53.26 -32.62
C THR A 100 25.64 -53.71 -31.46
N ASP A 101 25.52 -53.08 -30.28
CA ASP A 101 26.31 -53.49 -29.11
C ASP A 101 25.83 -54.84 -28.55
N PHE A 102 24.52 -55.09 -28.55
CA PHE A 102 23.95 -56.39 -28.20
C PHE A 102 24.42 -57.49 -29.15
N GLU A 103 24.36 -57.25 -30.47
CA GLU A 103 24.86 -58.20 -31.47
C GLU A 103 26.36 -58.47 -31.28
N ARG A 104 27.16 -57.46 -30.93
CA ARG A 104 28.58 -57.65 -30.64
C ARG A 104 28.80 -58.51 -29.40
N ALA A 105 28.06 -58.27 -28.32
CA ALA A 105 28.17 -59.03 -27.08
C ALA A 105 27.67 -60.47 -27.22
N ALA A 106 26.65 -60.72 -28.05
CA ALA A 106 26.13 -62.06 -28.30
C ALA A 106 27.02 -62.90 -29.22
N ASN A 107 27.85 -62.26 -30.06
CA ASN A 107 28.81 -62.92 -30.96
C ASN A 107 30.24 -63.00 -30.38
N ALA A 108 30.43 -62.61 -29.12
CA ALA A 108 31.69 -62.71 -28.37
C ALA A 108 31.69 -63.93 -27.45
#